data_AF-A0A7S1SBN8-F1
#
_entry.id   AF-A0A7S1SBN8-F1
#
_cell.length_a   1.000
_cell.length_b   1.000
_cell.length_c   1.000
_cell.angle_alpha   90.00
_cell.angle_beta   90.00
_cell.angle_gamma   90.00
#
_symmetry.space_group_name_H-M   'P 1'
#
loop_
_entity.id
_entity.type
_entity.pdbx_description
1 polymer ?
#
loop_
_entity_poly.entity_id
_entity_poly.type
_entity_poly.pdbx_seq_one_letter_code
_entity_poly.pdbx_strand_id
1 'polypeptide(L)'
;AEPPPPRGPEFRLPWSPLPLASATASLAPRGLAHGEAEAKVGKLADVEVDYLVIGAGAWGLAFTDALLAQAEAVGRRVSIALVDDRDTPGGHWNDVHPFVRPDQPSAYYGVPSRSFAVGKKANPKLEEILVYYSDLVEELKEEGK
;
A
#
# COMPACT_ATOMS: atom_id res chain seq x y z
N ALA A 1 -47.47 -11.09 -7.09
CA ALA A 1 -46.01 -11.08 -7.10
C ALA A 1 -45.57 -9.84 -7.88
N GLU A 2 -44.96 -8.89 -7.19
CA GLU A 2 -44.47 -7.63 -7.78
C GLU A 2 -43.17 -7.89 -8.56
N PRO A 3 -42.96 -7.30 -9.75
CA PRO A 3 -41.71 -7.47 -10.49
C PRO A 3 -40.54 -6.80 -9.74
N PRO A 4 -39.31 -7.36 -9.83
CA PRO A 4 -38.16 -6.77 -9.18
C PRO A 4 -37.86 -5.37 -9.73
N PRO A 5 -37.33 -4.45 -8.91
CA PRO A 5 -37.01 -3.10 -9.34
C PRO A 5 -35.98 -3.11 -10.48
N PRO A 6 -36.04 -2.12 -11.40
CA PRO A 6 -35.11 -2.05 -12.52
C PRO A 6 -33.68 -1.90 -12.01
N ARG A 7 -32.77 -2.73 -12.56
CA ARG A 7 -31.33 -2.60 -12.32
C ARG A 7 -30.89 -1.20 -12.73
N GLY A 8 -30.26 -0.47 -11.82
CA GLY A 8 -29.73 0.86 -12.06
C GLY A 8 -28.70 0.88 -13.20
N PRO A 9 -28.27 2.08 -13.65
CA PRO A 9 -27.37 2.19 -14.80
C PRO A 9 -26.08 1.40 -14.58
N GLU A 10 -25.76 0.51 -15.52
CA GLU A 10 -24.51 -0.25 -15.52
C GLU A 10 -23.33 0.73 -15.68
N PHE A 11 -22.61 0.97 -14.59
CA PHE A 11 -21.43 1.82 -14.59
C PHE A 11 -20.26 1.04 -15.21
N ARG A 12 -20.07 1.19 -16.53
CA ARG A 12 -18.93 0.61 -17.24
C ARG A 12 -17.77 1.60 -17.19
N LEU A 13 -16.75 1.32 -16.37
CA LEU A 13 -15.52 2.11 -16.37
C LEU A 13 -14.88 2.06 -17.77
N PRO A 14 -14.37 3.18 -18.31
CA PRO A 14 -13.86 3.26 -19.68
C PRO A 14 -12.57 2.44 -19.90
N TRP A 15 -11.94 1.98 -18.83
CA TRP A 15 -10.85 1.03 -18.87
C TRP A 15 -11.41 -0.35 -18.50
N SER A 16 -11.59 -1.22 -19.49
CA SER A 16 -11.72 -2.66 -19.20
C SER A 16 -10.36 -3.12 -18.69
N PRO A 17 -10.25 -3.85 -17.56
CA PRO A 17 -8.99 -4.50 -17.24
C PRO A 17 -8.69 -5.47 -18.38
N LEU A 18 -7.54 -5.29 -19.04
CA LEU A 18 -7.03 -6.28 -19.97
C LEU A 18 -6.89 -7.61 -19.22
N PRO A 19 -7.15 -8.77 -19.86
CA PRO A 19 -6.90 -10.05 -19.23
C PRO A 19 -5.46 -10.08 -18.72
N LEU A 20 -5.29 -10.50 -17.45
CA LEU A 20 -4.01 -10.68 -16.76
C LEU A 20 -3.24 -11.84 -17.41
N ALA A 21 -2.80 -11.65 -18.65
CA ALA A 21 -1.90 -12.56 -19.34
C ALA A 21 -0.77 -11.72 -19.92
N SER A 22 0.38 -11.80 -19.23
CA SER A 22 1.67 -11.23 -19.63
C SER A 22 1.81 -9.71 -19.54
N ALA A 23 1.78 -9.21 -18.30
CA ALA A 23 2.53 -8.01 -17.95
C ALA A 23 3.94 -8.41 -17.48
N THR A 24 4.76 -9.00 -18.34
CA THR A 24 6.22 -8.87 -18.22
C THR A 24 6.60 -7.49 -18.72
N ALA A 25 6.07 -6.45 -18.09
CA ALA A 25 6.59 -5.10 -18.25
C ALA A 25 7.82 -5.02 -17.37
N SER A 26 8.98 -5.12 -18.03
CA SER A 26 10.32 -4.99 -17.44
C SER A 26 10.37 -3.82 -16.45
N LEU A 27 10.29 -4.15 -15.16
CA LEU A 27 10.70 -3.31 -14.04
C LEU A 27 12.22 -3.38 -13.93
N ALA A 28 12.92 -3.00 -15.00
CA ALA A 28 14.36 -2.77 -14.90
C ALA A 28 14.57 -1.40 -14.23
N PRO A 29 15.38 -1.30 -13.16
CA PRO A 29 15.75 -0.03 -12.58
C PRO A 29 16.38 0.85 -13.67
N ARG A 30 15.91 2.11 -13.79
CA ARG A 30 16.48 3.06 -14.77
C ARG A 30 17.98 3.20 -14.52
N GLY A 31 18.79 2.74 -15.48
CA GLY A 31 20.24 2.95 -15.51
C GLY A 31 21.11 1.70 -15.45
N LEU A 32 20.55 0.50 -15.27
CA LEU A 32 21.30 -0.76 -15.40
C LEU A 32 21.02 -1.41 -16.75
N ALA A 33 22.08 -1.85 -17.43
CA ALA A 33 21.95 -2.62 -18.66
C ALA A 33 21.11 -3.89 -18.37
N HIS A 34 20.31 -4.33 -19.35
CA HIS A 34 19.37 -5.44 -19.21
C HIS A 34 19.98 -6.71 -18.58
N GLY A 35 21.28 -6.95 -18.77
CA GLY A 35 22.01 -8.09 -18.20
C GLY A 35 22.54 -7.90 -16.77
N GLU A 36 22.67 -6.68 -16.26
CA GLU A 36 23.14 -6.42 -14.89
C GLU A 36 21.99 -6.43 -13.88
N ALA A 37 20.78 -6.06 -14.31
CA ALA A 37 19.56 -6.21 -13.52
C ALA A 37 19.26 -7.69 -13.26
N GLU A 38 19.37 -8.57 -14.27
CA GLU A 38 19.15 -10.01 -14.11
C GLU A 38 20.16 -10.68 -13.16
N ALA A 39 21.39 -10.17 -13.07
CA ALA A 39 22.43 -10.76 -12.22
C ALA A 39 22.29 -10.40 -10.72
N LYS A 40 21.66 -9.26 -10.39
CA LYS A 40 21.39 -8.84 -9.00
C LYS A 40 20.00 -9.22 -8.49
N VAL A 41 19.11 -9.58 -9.40
CA VAL A 41 17.85 -10.26 -9.08
C VAL A 41 18.21 -11.71 -8.75
N GLY A 42 18.85 -11.92 -7.59
CA GLY A 42 19.12 -13.26 -7.08
C GLY A 42 17.80 -14.02 -7.09
N LYS A 43 17.76 -15.16 -7.82
CA LYS A 43 16.61 -16.04 -8.06
C LYS A 43 15.36 -15.53 -7.34
N LEU A 44 14.58 -14.66 -8.00
CA LEU A 44 13.27 -14.27 -7.50
C LEU A 44 12.57 -15.56 -7.14
N ALA A 45 12.40 -15.81 -5.84
CA ALA A 45 11.44 -16.80 -5.42
C ALA A 45 10.13 -16.30 -6.03
N ASP A 46 9.44 -17.15 -6.80
CA ASP A 46 8.11 -16.83 -7.27
C ASP A 46 7.24 -16.59 -6.02
N VAL A 47 6.98 -15.33 -5.71
CA VAL A 47 6.14 -14.93 -4.58
C VAL A 47 4.70 -14.91 -5.09
N GLU A 48 3.95 -15.97 -4.79
CA GLU A 48 2.53 -16.04 -5.11
C GLU A 48 1.73 -15.31 -4.03
N VAL A 49 0.97 -14.28 -4.42
CA VAL A 49 0.10 -13.50 -3.53
C VAL A 49 -1.22 -13.18 -4.22
N ASP A 50 -2.29 -13.00 -3.43
CA ASP A 50 -3.59 -12.56 -3.92
C ASP A 50 -3.54 -11.08 -4.38
N TYR A 51 -2.74 -10.26 -3.69
CA TYR A 51 -2.59 -8.84 -3.98
C TYR A 51 -1.13 -8.40 -3.90
N LEU A 52 -0.71 -7.60 -4.89
CA LEU A 52 0.55 -6.86 -4.88
C LEU A 52 0.25 -5.38 -4.67
N VAL A 53 0.77 -4.81 -3.59
CA VAL A 53 0.70 -3.38 -3.28
C VAL A 53 2.08 -2.77 -3.47
N ILE A 54 2.17 -1.78 -4.34
CA ILE A 54 3.42 -1.07 -4.64
C ILE A 54 3.41 0.26 -3.89
N GLY A 55 4.38 0.43 -2.99
CA GLY A 55 4.58 1.58 -2.12
C GLY A 55 4.10 1.32 -0.69
N ALA A 56 5.01 1.39 0.28
CA ALA A 56 4.78 1.36 1.72
C ALA A 56 4.69 2.78 2.32
N GLY A 57 4.07 3.71 1.58
CA GLY A 57 3.70 5.04 2.07
C GLY A 57 2.28 5.10 2.62
N ALA A 58 1.84 6.30 3.01
CA ALA A 58 0.52 6.54 3.61
C ALA A 58 -0.64 5.81 2.91
N TRP A 59 -0.73 5.94 1.59
CA TRP A 59 -1.82 5.35 0.79
C TRP A 59 -1.71 3.83 0.66
N GLY A 60 -0.51 3.30 0.43
CA GLY A 60 -0.32 1.85 0.29
C GLY A 60 -0.60 1.13 1.60
N LEU A 61 -0.21 1.74 2.73
CA LEU A 61 -0.52 1.22 4.07
C LEU A 61 -2.01 1.31 4.38
N ALA A 62 -2.66 2.45 4.10
CA ALA A 62 -4.11 2.60 4.30
C ALA A 62 -4.93 1.62 3.44
N PHE A 63 -4.49 1.35 2.21
CA PHE A 63 -5.12 0.36 1.35
C PHE A 63 -4.92 -1.06 1.87
N THR A 64 -3.69 -1.41 2.27
CA THR A 64 -3.37 -2.72 2.83
C THR A 64 -4.19 -3.00 4.09
N ASP A 65 -4.28 -2.00 4.98
CA ASP A 65 -5.10 -2.03 6.19
C ASP A 65 -6.59 -2.29 5.88
N ALA A 66 -7.18 -1.46 5.00
CA ALA A 66 -8.58 -1.61 4.61
C ALA A 66 -8.86 -2.98 3.95
N LEU A 67 -7.92 -3.49 3.17
CA LEU A 67 -8.04 -4.77 2.49
C LEU A 67 -8.03 -5.94 3.49
N LEU A 68 -7.13 -5.90 4.48
CA LEU A 68 -7.08 -6.90 5.55
C LEU A 68 -8.34 -6.87 6.41
N ALA A 69 -8.77 -5.69 6.85
CA ALA A 69 -10.00 -5.52 7.63
C ALA A 69 -11.24 -6.04 6.88
N GLN A 70 -11.34 -5.75 5.57
CA GLN A 70 -12.44 -6.25 4.76
C GLN A 70 -12.37 -7.77 4.56
N ALA A 71 -11.18 -8.32 4.39
CA ALA A 71 -10.95 -9.76 4.24
C ALA A 71 -11.37 -10.52 5.51
N GLU A 72 -10.97 -10.01 6.68
CA GLU A 72 -11.41 -10.52 7.99
C GLU A 72 -12.94 -10.46 8.13
N ALA A 73 -13.55 -9.32 7.79
CA ALA A 73 -15.00 -9.12 7.90
C ALA A 73 -15.81 -10.12 7.05
N VAL A 74 -15.27 -10.57 5.91
CA VAL A 74 -15.90 -11.60 5.06
C VAL A 74 -15.35 -13.00 5.31
N GLY A 75 -14.51 -13.19 6.33
CA GLY A 75 -13.94 -14.48 6.73
C GLY A 75 -12.98 -15.09 5.69
N ARG A 76 -12.34 -14.27 4.86
CA ARG A 76 -11.40 -14.70 3.82
C ARG A 76 -9.98 -14.37 4.23
N ARG A 77 -9.07 -15.35 4.13
CA ARG A 77 -7.64 -15.08 4.20
C ARG A 77 -7.16 -14.53 2.84
N VAL A 78 -6.33 -13.50 2.88
CA VAL A 78 -5.66 -12.92 1.71
C VAL A 78 -4.17 -12.83 1.98
N SER A 79 -3.37 -13.08 0.95
CA SER A 79 -1.92 -12.88 0.96
C SER A 79 -1.58 -11.60 0.21
N ILE A 80 -0.77 -10.74 0.82
CA ILE A 80 -0.43 -9.43 0.27
C ILE A 80 1.09 -9.29 0.24
N ALA A 81 1.65 -8.98 -0.93
CA ALA A 81 3.02 -8.49 -1.04
C ALA A 81 2.99 -6.96 -1.02
N LEU A 82 3.56 -6.34 0.01
CA LEU A 82 3.80 -4.90 0.06
C LEU A 82 5.25 -4.62 -0.33
N VAL A 83 5.46 -3.91 -1.44
CA VAL A 83 6.79 -3.68 -2.03
C VAL A 83 7.04 -2.18 -2.14
N ASP A 84 8.11 -1.68 -1.54
CA ASP A 84 8.58 -0.29 -1.70
C ASP A 84 10.00 -0.30 -2.26
N ASP A 85 10.41 0.79 -2.91
CA ASP A 85 11.78 0.98 -3.41
C ASP A 85 12.72 1.47 -2.30
N ARG A 86 12.19 1.93 -1.16
CA ARG A 86 12.93 2.41 0.00
C ARG A 86 13.12 1.31 1.04
N ASP A 87 14.19 1.45 1.83
CA ASP A 87 14.54 0.52 2.91
C ASP A 87 13.59 0.61 4.12
N THR A 88 12.87 1.73 4.28
CA THR A 88 11.98 2.00 5.41
C THR A 88 10.57 2.41 4.97
N PRO A 89 9.52 1.96 5.70
CA PRO A 89 8.17 2.44 5.47
C PRO A 89 8.05 3.96 5.59
N GLY A 90 7.09 4.54 4.88
CA GLY A 90 6.79 5.98 4.90
C GLY A 90 6.77 6.63 3.53
N GLY A 91 7.20 5.92 2.48
CA GLY A 91 7.21 6.42 1.11
C GLY A 91 7.96 7.75 0.99
N HIS A 92 7.36 8.75 0.34
CA HIS A 92 7.99 10.05 0.11
C HIS A 92 8.46 10.77 1.39
N TRP A 93 7.92 10.44 2.56
CA TRP A 93 8.34 11.04 3.83
C TRP A 93 9.78 10.66 4.22
N ASN A 94 10.35 9.60 3.63
CA ASN A 94 11.75 9.27 3.84
C ASN A 94 12.72 10.22 3.11
N ASP A 95 12.25 10.92 2.05
CA ASP A 95 13.10 11.73 1.17
C ASP A 95 12.98 13.24 1.43
N VAL A 96 12.01 13.65 2.25
CA VAL A 96 11.81 15.06 2.57
C VAL A 96 12.85 15.56 3.56
N HIS A 97 13.07 16.88 3.53
CA HIS A 97 14.05 17.52 4.40
C HIS A 97 13.70 17.36 5.90
N PRO A 98 14.67 17.09 6.80
CA PRO A 98 14.40 16.73 8.20
C PRO A 98 13.61 17.77 9.02
N PHE A 99 13.69 19.04 8.64
CA PHE A 99 12.99 20.13 9.34
C PHE A 99 11.61 20.45 8.76
N VAL A 100 11.11 19.65 7.81
CA VAL A 100 9.76 19.81 7.28
C VAL A 100 8.74 19.68 8.42
N ARG A 101 7.77 20.59 8.43
CA ARG A 101 6.58 20.49 9.26
C ARG A 101 5.39 20.41 8.33
N PRO A 102 4.70 19.27 8.28
CA PRO A 102 3.51 19.17 7.48
C PRO A 102 2.43 20.15 7.98
N ASP A 103 1.78 20.81 7.03
CA ASP A 103 0.69 21.74 7.34
C ASP A 103 -0.63 21.00 7.57
N GLN A 104 -0.75 19.78 7.06
CA GLN A 104 -1.96 18.98 7.21
C GLN A 104 -2.11 18.51 8.67
N PRO A 105 -3.35 18.50 9.19
CA PRO A 105 -3.64 17.97 10.50
C PRO A 105 -3.20 16.52 10.68
N SER A 106 -2.79 16.16 11.90
CA SER A 106 -2.36 14.81 12.28
C SER A 106 -3.36 13.70 11.91
N ALA A 107 -4.66 14.00 11.89
CA ALA A 107 -5.72 13.06 11.52
C ALA A 107 -5.60 12.47 10.10
N TYR A 108 -4.88 13.13 9.19
CA TYR A 108 -4.74 12.68 7.79
C TYR A 108 -3.63 11.64 7.58
N TYR A 109 -2.83 11.34 8.60
CA TYR A 109 -1.69 10.43 8.48
C TYR A 109 -1.99 9.00 8.94
N GLY A 110 -3.16 8.79 9.55
CA GLY A 110 -3.58 7.49 10.05
C GLY A 110 -4.19 6.59 8.98
N VAL A 111 -4.38 5.32 9.33
CA VAL A 111 -5.11 4.34 8.52
C VAL A 111 -6.49 4.03 9.15
N PRO A 112 -7.43 3.45 8.39
CA PRO A 112 -8.78 3.17 8.89
C PRO A 112 -8.86 2.44 10.24
N SER A 113 -8.03 1.42 10.46
CA SER A 113 -8.00 0.65 11.71
C SER A 113 -7.29 1.38 12.86
N ARG A 114 -6.33 2.25 12.54
CA ARG A 114 -5.42 2.89 13.51
C ARG A 114 -5.28 4.38 13.23
N SER A 115 -5.91 5.18 14.07
CA SER A 115 -5.71 6.63 14.03
C SER A 115 -4.25 7.02 14.29
N PHE A 116 -3.79 8.09 13.64
CA PHE A 116 -2.51 8.70 13.92
C PHE A 116 -2.66 9.66 15.12
N ALA A 117 -2.25 9.21 16.31
CA ALA A 117 -2.41 9.98 17.55
C ALA A 117 -1.06 10.49 18.05
N VAL A 118 -0.76 11.77 17.78
CA VAL A 118 0.39 12.47 18.39
C VAL A 118 -0.13 13.53 19.34
N GLY A 119 -0.67 13.11 20.48
CA GLY A 119 -1.12 14.01 21.54
C GLY A 119 -2.05 15.14 21.06
N LYS A 120 -2.12 16.26 21.81
CA LYS A 120 -2.94 17.44 21.46
C LYS A 120 -2.38 18.29 20.31
N LYS A 121 -1.43 17.79 19.51
CA LYS A 121 -0.78 18.59 18.46
C LYS A 121 -1.63 18.58 17.18
N ALA A 122 -1.86 19.77 16.62
CA ALA A 122 -2.55 19.91 15.34
C ALA A 122 -1.70 19.33 14.19
N ASN A 123 -0.39 19.59 14.19
CA ASN A 123 0.51 19.20 13.09
C ASN A 123 1.62 18.28 13.61
N PRO A 124 1.87 17.13 12.95
CA PRO A 124 2.92 16.21 13.35
C PRO A 124 4.31 16.71 12.97
N LYS A 125 5.33 16.13 13.59
CA LYS A 125 6.70 16.15 13.08
C LYS A 125 6.92 15.01 12.09
N LEU A 126 7.90 15.16 11.21
CA LEU A 126 8.32 14.12 10.29
C LEU A 126 8.66 12.80 10.99
N GLU A 127 9.44 12.86 12.08
CA GLU A 127 9.84 11.68 12.86
C GLU A 127 8.64 10.89 13.40
N GLU A 128 7.58 11.59 13.81
CA GLU A 128 6.36 10.98 14.35
C GLU A 128 5.60 10.23 13.24
N ILE A 129 5.64 10.73 11.99
CA ILE A 129 5.06 10.06 10.82
C ILE A 129 5.81 8.76 10.49
N LEU A 130 7.14 8.81 10.42
CA LEU A 130 7.96 7.67 10.03
C LEU A 130 7.91 6.54 11.08
N VAL A 131 7.91 6.89 12.38
CA VAL A 131 7.75 5.92 13.46
C VAL A 131 6.38 5.24 13.36
N TYR A 132 5.31 6.01 13.18
CA TYR A 132 3.96 5.45 13.05
C TYR A 132 3.86 4.44 11.89
N TYR A 133 4.41 4.76 10.71
CA TYR A 133 4.36 3.83 9.57
C TYR A 133 5.25 2.60 9.76
N SER A 134 6.36 2.74 10.48
CA SER A 134 7.21 1.60 10.82
C SER A 134 6.48 0.64 11.77
N ASP A 135 5.88 1.18 12.84
CA ASP A 135 5.08 0.39 13.78
C ASP A 135 3.90 -0.29 13.09
N LEU A 136 3.20 0.43 12.21
CA LEU A 136 2.07 -0.11 11.46
C LEU A 136 2.49 -1.29 10.58
N VAL A 137 3.63 -1.20 9.88
CA VAL A 137 4.09 -2.33 9.06
C VAL A 137 4.42 -3.55 9.91
N GLU A 138 4.99 -3.38 11.10
CA GLU A 138 5.24 -4.51 11.99
C GLU A 138 3.94 -5.14 12.51
N GLU A 139 2.94 -4.33 12.87
CA GLU A 139 1.60 -4.80 13.25
C GLU A 139 0.94 -5.60 12.10
N LEU A 140 0.95 -5.06 10.88
CA LEU A 140 0.37 -5.74 9.71
C LEU A 140 1.11 -7.05 9.36
N LYS A 141 2.42 -7.13 9.64
CA LYS A 141 3.19 -8.38 9.49
C LYS A 141 2.81 -9.42 10.55
N GLU A 142 2.39 -9.00 11.74
CA GLU A 142 1.91 -9.89 12.79
C GLU A 142 0.50 -10.39 12.50
N GLU A 143 -0.38 -9.52 12.01
CA GLU A 143 -1.75 -9.87 11.58
C GLU A 143 -1.78 -10.74 10.33
N GLY A 144 -0.83 -10.54 9.41
CA GLY A 144 -0.71 -11.28 8.16
C GLY A 144 -0.06 -12.67 8.26
N LYS A 145 0.36 -13.11 9.45
CA LYS A 145 0.93 -14.45 9.68
C LYS A 145 -0.14 -15.53 9.84
#